data_AF-A0A8J8KJT7-F1
#
_entry.id   AF-A0A8J8KJT7-F1
#
_cell.length_a   1.000
_cell.length_b   1.000
_cell.length_c   1.000
_cell.angle_alpha   90.00
_cell.angle_beta   90.00
_cell.angle_gamma   90.00
#
_symmetry.space_group_name_H-M   'P 1'
#
loop_
_entity.id
_entity.type
_entity.pdbx_description
1 polymer ?
#
loop_
_entity_poly.entity_id
_entity_poly.type
_entity_poly.pdbx_seq_one_letter_code
_entity_poly.pdbx_strand_id
1 'polypeptide(L)'
;MSGTIEVSPQLRWSAAGWLFDWTVGYLADHVADAEVAAGLREIVDENLGWLGLDDYGPEARAELVTLLRDKVVPAAEADLPNTVDNKPAVLDLLRDLAEAAR
;
A
#
# COMPACT_ATOMS: atom_id res chain seq x y z
N MET A 1 -14.43 -5.39 -5.48
CA MET A 1 -13.29 -5.66 -6.38
C MET A 1 -12.05 -5.85 -5.53
N SER A 2 -11.02 -6.55 -6.00
CA SER A 2 -9.73 -6.69 -5.30
C SER A 2 -8.70 -5.77 -5.94
N GLY A 3 -7.79 -5.23 -5.14
CA GLY A 3 -6.60 -4.52 -5.62
C GLY A 3 -5.34 -5.34 -5.41
N THR A 4 -4.29 -5.08 -6.19
CA THR A 4 -3.01 -5.81 -6.14
C THR A 4 -1.82 -4.87 -6.11
N ILE A 5 -0.89 -5.13 -5.20
CA ILE A 5 0.43 -4.51 -5.14
C ILE A 5 1.45 -5.56 -5.56
N GLU A 6 2.18 -5.31 -6.64
CA GLU A 6 3.33 -6.11 -7.07
C GLU A 6 4.59 -5.52 -6.43
N VAL A 7 5.08 -6.20 -5.39
CA VAL A 7 6.27 -5.79 -4.62
C VAL A 7 7.55 -6.15 -5.37
N SER A 8 7.51 -7.27 -6.09
CA SER A 8 8.54 -7.74 -7.03
C SER A 8 7.89 -8.67 -8.06
N PRO A 9 8.59 -9.06 -9.14
CA PRO A 9 7.98 -9.88 -10.19
C PRO A 9 7.53 -11.28 -9.72
N GLN A 10 8.01 -11.74 -8.56
CA GLN A 10 7.63 -13.02 -7.96
C GLN A 10 6.66 -12.87 -6.78
N LEU A 11 6.39 -11.64 -6.34
CA LEU A 11 5.70 -11.37 -5.09
C LEU A 11 4.60 -10.33 -5.29
N ARG A 12 3.36 -10.81 -5.13
CA ARG A 12 2.15 -10.01 -5.23
C ARG A 12 1.38 -10.12 -3.95
N TRP A 13 0.86 -9.00 -3.51
CA TRP A 13 -0.08 -8.91 -2.41
C TRP A 13 -1.41 -8.43 -2.96
N SER A 14 -2.49 -9.14 -2.62
CA SER A 14 -3.85 -8.78 -3.07
C SER A 14 -4.79 -8.74 -1.88
N ALA A 15 -5.67 -7.76 -1.88
CA ALA A 15 -6.66 -7.56 -0.82
C ALA A 15 -7.98 -7.03 -1.38
N ALA A 16 -8.97 -6.84 -0.50
CA ALA A 16 -10.18 -6.11 -0.83
C ALA A 16 -9.83 -4.69 -1.33
N GLY A 17 -10.56 -4.19 -2.32
CA GLY A 17 -10.30 -2.90 -2.97
C GLY A 17 -10.14 -1.76 -1.98
N TRP A 18 -11.02 -1.66 -0.97
CA TRP A 18 -10.91 -0.62 0.05
C TRP A 18 -9.59 -0.65 0.84
N LEU A 19 -9.02 -1.84 1.09
CA LEU A 19 -7.76 -1.97 1.82
C LEU A 19 -6.58 -1.64 0.91
N PHE A 20 -6.69 -1.99 -0.37
CA PHE A 20 -5.77 -1.53 -1.40
C PHE A 20 -5.78 0.00 -1.50
N ASP A 21 -6.96 0.62 -1.65
CA ASP A 21 -7.13 2.08 -1.76
C ASP A 21 -6.56 2.80 -0.53
N TRP A 22 -6.86 2.30 0.67
CA TRP A 22 -6.30 2.82 1.92
C TRP A 22 -4.77 2.73 1.93
N THR A 23 -4.20 1.59 1.50
CA THR A 23 -2.75 1.37 1.47
C THR A 23 -2.06 2.29 0.46
N VAL A 24 -2.61 2.43 -0.75
CA VAL A 24 -2.05 3.30 -1.79
C VAL A 24 -2.20 4.78 -1.42
N GLY A 25 -3.35 5.17 -0.85
CA GLY A 25 -3.56 6.52 -0.32
C GLY A 25 -2.58 6.86 0.80
N TYR A 26 -2.32 5.92 1.71
CA TYR A 26 -1.29 6.07 2.73
C TYR A 26 0.09 6.36 2.12
N LEU A 27 0.49 5.62 1.08
CA LEU A 27 1.75 5.88 0.38
C LEU A 27 1.77 7.26 -0.27
N ALA A 28 0.69 7.66 -0.94
CA ALA A 28 0.57 8.95 -1.60
C ALA A 28 0.69 10.15 -0.64
N ASP A 29 0.27 9.98 0.61
CA ASP A 29 0.34 11.03 1.63
C ASP A 29 1.70 11.11 2.34
N HIS A 30 2.55 10.10 2.20
CA HIS A 30 3.80 9.99 2.96
C HIS A 30 5.07 9.92 2.09
N VAL A 31 4.95 9.65 0.80
CA VAL A 31 6.08 9.70 -0.13
C VAL A 31 6.55 11.15 -0.31
N ALA A 32 7.86 11.36 -0.34
CA ALA A 32 8.46 12.70 -0.42
C ALA A 32 8.32 13.32 -1.82
N ASP A 33 8.38 12.51 -2.87
CA ASP A 33 8.29 12.96 -4.26
C ASP A 33 6.84 13.26 -4.65
N ALA A 34 6.58 14.51 -5.04
CA ALA A 34 5.24 14.98 -5.40
C ALA A 34 4.70 14.36 -6.70
N GLU A 35 5.56 13.98 -7.65
CA GLU A 35 5.17 13.30 -8.88
C GLU A 35 4.76 11.85 -8.58
N VAL A 36 5.53 11.16 -7.75
CA VAL A 36 5.17 9.82 -7.26
C VAL A 36 3.86 9.86 -6.47
N ALA A 37 3.70 10.85 -5.59
CA ALA A 37 2.47 11.06 -4.84
C ALA A 37 1.25 11.28 -5.76
N ALA A 38 1.41 12.06 -6.83
CA ALA A 38 0.35 12.31 -7.80
C ALA A 38 -0.06 11.03 -8.54
N GLY A 39 0.90 10.22 -9.00
CA GLY A 39 0.61 8.95 -9.66
C GLY A 39 -0.08 7.94 -8.74
N LEU A 40 0.30 7.89 -7.46
CA LEU A 40 -0.39 7.04 -6.47
C LEU A 40 -1.83 7.50 -6.21
N ARG A 41 -2.09 8.82 -6.20
CA ARG A 41 -3.46 9.34 -6.09
C ARG A 41 -4.31 8.97 -7.31
N GLU A 42 -3.74 9.06 -8.51
CA GLU A 42 -4.43 8.65 -9.74
C GLU A 42 -4.87 7.17 -9.70
N ILE A 43 -4.04 6.27 -9.15
CA ILE A 43 -4.41 4.86 -8.97
C ILE A 43 -5.69 4.70 -8.13
N VAL A 44 -5.83 5.49 -7.07
CA VAL A 44 -6.99 5.46 -6.18
C VAL A 44 -8.19 6.15 -6.83
N ASP A 45 -7.99 7.36 -7.37
CA ASP A 45 -9.05 8.19 -7.93
C ASP A 45 -9.70 7.54 -9.17
N GLU A 46 -8.89 6.90 -10.02
CA GLU A 46 -9.35 6.17 -11.21
C GLU A 46 -9.67 4.69 -10.92
N ASN A 47 -9.54 4.25 -9.67
CA ASN A 47 -9.84 2.88 -9.21
C ASN A 47 -9.15 1.81 -10.09
N LEU A 48 -7.85 1.99 -10.34
CA LEU A 48 -7.08 1.13 -11.25
C LEU A 48 -6.85 -0.27 -10.68
N GLY A 49 -6.82 -0.42 -9.34
CA GLY A 49 -6.70 -1.70 -8.65
C GLY A 49 -5.35 -2.41 -8.82
N TRP A 50 -4.33 -1.71 -9.32
CA TRP A 50 -2.98 -2.23 -9.54
C TRP A 50 -1.92 -1.19 -9.18
N LEU A 51 -0.87 -1.62 -8.50
CA LEU A 51 0.34 -0.85 -8.21
C LEU A 51 1.57 -1.75 -8.37
N GLY A 52 2.47 -1.44 -9.31
CA GLY A 52 3.77 -2.09 -9.43
C GLY A 52 4.87 -1.24 -8.80
N LEU A 53 5.61 -1.77 -7.83
CA LEU A 53 6.70 -1.00 -7.22
C LEU A 53 7.91 -0.84 -8.16
N ASP A 54 8.08 -1.77 -9.10
CA ASP A 54 9.15 -1.73 -10.11
C ASP A 54 8.85 -0.74 -11.26
N ASP A 55 7.64 -0.18 -11.32
CA ASP A 55 7.28 0.87 -12.28
C ASP A 55 7.91 2.23 -11.90
N TYR A 56 8.42 2.35 -10.68
CA TYR A 56 9.07 3.55 -10.15
C TYR A 56 10.60 3.45 -10.21
N GLY A 57 11.25 4.61 -10.29
CA GLY A 57 12.72 4.70 -10.19
C GLY A 57 13.25 4.14 -8.86
N PRO A 58 14.55 3.75 -8.80
CA PRO A 58 15.12 3.03 -7.66
C PRO A 58 15.00 3.78 -6.32
N GLU A 59 15.04 5.12 -6.34
CA GLU A 59 14.87 5.97 -5.16
C GLU A 59 13.43 5.90 -4.62
N ALA A 60 12.45 6.20 -5.48
CA ALA A 60 11.03 6.12 -5.14
C ALA A 60 10.63 4.70 -4.71
N ARG A 61 11.10 3.67 -5.42
CA ARG A 61 10.88 2.28 -5.03
C ARG A 61 11.40 1.98 -3.63
N ALA A 62 12.62 2.40 -3.30
CA ALA A 62 13.20 2.18 -1.98
C ALA A 62 12.39 2.88 -0.87
N GLU A 63 11.88 4.08 -1.14
CA GLU A 63 11.01 4.81 -0.23
C GLU A 63 9.67 4.10 -0.02
N LEU A 64 8.97 3.72 -1.10
CA LEU A 64 7.69 3.00 -1.02
C LEU A 64 7.83 1.68 -0.25
N VAL A 65 8.90 0.91 -0.53
CA VAL A 65 9.23 -0.30 0.21
C VAL A 65 9.43 -0.01 1.69
N THR A 66 10.13 1.07 2.04
CA THR A 66 10.36 1.46 3.44
C THR A 66 9.05 1.83 4.14
N LEU A 67 8.17 2.58 3.48
CA LEU A 67 6.85 2.94 4.00
C LEU A 67 5.99 1.68 4.23
N LEU A 68 5.96 0.77 3.28
CA LEU A 68 5.24 -0.50 3.39
C LEU A 68 5.79 -1.38 4.52
N ARG A 69 7.11 -1.51 4.62
CA ARG A 69 7.74 -2.37 5.63
C ARG A 69 7.61 -1.83 7.05
N ASP A 70 7.82 -0.53 7.23
CA ASP A 70 8.05 0.03 8.56
C ASP A 70 6.88 0.85 9.11
N LYS A 71 5.98 1.34 8.24
CA LYS A 71 5.02 2.39 8.61
C LYS A 71 3.55 2.02 8.37
N VAL A 72 3.25 1.16 7.40
CA VAL A 72 1.86 0.83 7.04
C VAL A 72 1.08 0.19 8.18
N VAL A 73 1.67 -0.75 8.92
CA VAL A 73 0.99 -1.47 10.01
C VAL A 73 0.71 -0.55 11.21
N PRO A 74 1.69 0.21 11.74
CA PRO A 74 1.42 1.20 12.79
C PRO A 74 0.38 2.25 12.38
N ALA A 75 0.43 2.71 11.13
CA ALA A 75 -0.55 3.67 10.61
C ALA A 75 -1.97 3.07 10.59
N ALA A 76 -2.12 1.83 10.12
CA ALA A 76 -3.41 1.14 10.10
C ALA A 76 -3.97 0.88 11.52
N GLU A 77 -3.10 0.54 12.47
CA GLU A 77 -3.52 0.34 13.86
C GLU A 77 -4.14 1.61 14.45
N ALA A 78 -3.56 2.77 14.13
CA ALA A 78 -4.00 4.08 14.60
C ALA A 78 -5.21 4.64 13.84
N ASP A 79 -5.24 4.51 12.51
CA ASP A 79 -6.21 5.18 11.64
C ASP A 79 -7.48 4.35 11.43
N LEU A 80 -7.37 3.02 11.30
CA LEU A 80 -8.53 2.20 10.99
C LEU A 80 -9.54 2.20 12.15
N PRO A 81 -10.82 2.52 11.90
CA PRO A 81 -11.85 2.49 12.93
C PRO A 81 -11.98 1.10 13.58
N ASN A 82 -12.32 1.05 14.87
CA ASN A 82 -12.60 -0.22 15.55
C ASN A 82 -13.90 -0.88 15.05
N THR A 83 -14.69 -0.18 14.23
CA THR A 83 -15.88 -0.70 13.54
C THR A 83 -15.54 -1.44 12.26
N VAL A 84 -14.27 -1.47 11.83
CA VAL A 84 -13.84 -2.32 10.72
C VAL A 84 -14.04 -3.77 11.12
N ASP A 85 -14.89 -4.46 10.37
CA ASP A 85 -15.14 -5.89 10.56
C ASP A 85 -13.84 -6.66 10.45
N ASN A 86 -13.57 -7.50 11.45
CA ASN A 86 -12.38 -8.33 11.52
C ASN A 86 -11.06 -7.54 11.38
N LYS A 87 -10.97 -6.35 12.01
CA LYS A 87 -9.74 -5.54 12.09
C LYS A 87 -8.45 -6.35 12.35
N PRO A 88 -8.43 -7.38 13.23
CA PRO A 88 -7.24 -8.21 13.39
C PRO A 88 -6.75 -8.86 12.09
N ALA A 89 -7.65 -9.45 11.30
CA ALA A 89 -7.28 -10.08 10.03
C ALA A 89 -6.86 -9.06 8.96
N VAL A 90 -7.42 -7.85 8.99
CA VAL A 90 -6.96 -6.73 8.14
C VAL A 90 -5.52 -6.36 8.48
N LEU A 91 -5.19 -6.25 9.77
CA LEU A 91 -3.84 -5.97 10.21
C LEU A 91 -2.87 -7.11 9.86
N ASP A 92 -3.31 -8.36 9.93
CA ASP A 92 -2.50 -9.50 9.48
C ASP A 92 -2.20 -9.44 7.98
N LEU A 93 -3.16 -9.06 7.13
CA LEU A 93 -2.90 -8.84 5.70
C LEU A 93 -1.87 -7.73 5.45
N LEU A 94 -1.91 -6.64 6.23
CA LEU A 94 -0.92 -5.57 6.13
C LEU A 94 0.46 -6.00 6.65
N ARG A 95 0.52 -6.90 7.64
CA ARG A 95 1.77 -7.52 8.09
C ARG A 95 2.37 -8.42 7.02
N ASP A 96 1.54 -9.18 6.30
CA ASP A 96 1.99 -9.99 5.16
C ASP A 96 2.58 -9.11 4.05
N LEU A 97 1.96 -7.95 3.77
CA LEU A 97 2.50 -6.95 2.84
C LEU A 97 3.83 -6.37 3.33
N ALA A 98 3.93 -6.00 4.61
CA ALA A 98 5.16 -5.47 5.18
C ALA A 98 6.31 -6.49 5.16
N GLU A 99 6.00 -7.78 5.39
CA GLU A 99 6.96 -8.88 5.27
C GLU A 99 7.39 -9.09 3.81
N ALA A 100 6.45 -8.95 2.86
CA ALA A 100 6.74 -9.04 1.44
C ALA A 100 7.69 -7.92 0.97
N ALA A 101 7.60 -6.73 1.57
CA ALA A 101 8.44 -5.57 1.27
C ALA A 101 9.83 -5.59 1.95
N ARG A 102 10.44 -6.76 2.13
CA ARG A 102 11.76 -6.92 2.78
C ARG A 102 12.93 -7.00 1.80
#